data_AF-A0A0A0K4E9-F1
#
_entry.id   AF-A0A0A0K4E9-F1
#
_cell.length_a   1.000
_cell.length_b   1.000
_cell.length_c   1.000
_cell.angle_alpha   90.00
_cell.angle_beta   90.00
_cell.angle_gamma   90.00
#
_symmetry.space_group_name_H-M   'P 1'
#
loop_
_entity.id
_entity.type
_entity.pdbx_description
1 polymer ?
#
loop_
_entity_poly.entity_id
_entity_poly.type
_entity_poly.pdbx_seq_one_letter_code
_entity_poly.pdbx_strand_id
1 'polypeptide(L)'
;MDQELPDNEHLLTRIQQLEYERDELRKDIEQLCMQQAGPGYLSVATRMHFQRTAGLEQEIENLKKKFAACTRENHNLQEELAEAYRIKSQLADLHSSEVAKNLESEKQLKFFQGCVATAFAERDHSIMEAEKAKEKEETMSQKLKEVENRLEELSSDCLNLRETNDTLRINLAKQEEWNEVSKQVINKFYEIRQNSLEGFMDTSWDEKCQCLLHDSSEMWSFNDSSTFRYINSLEEGLETMKKTVDNLQNKLRMGVEIEKHLKGKVHDLELKLIHMDDMVKSKISGFCQNYSQYRDHILNLLEKEMSNMHSTIGEIEEKIVQYGWGVQQLKDSEKVLKEENDSQEGHLSTNAKMEIHGLPDSVADGNAEALALALQEKVSALLLLSQQEERHMLERDVNAALQRKTEELQRNLLQVTHEKVKALMELAQVKQELQLLKEKSVHDLKRGADTVERKLVTHEREGKLKGLLKGTYLRRWVGTPEISGSEAAAHLDNEENYSSRKSAVDFARIKIENATLRESIESMEQLTSSIHRLRLYLLKAKESATSEGPGTSVLEGLKGIINEAKLIKTALCSSLPISWSAEVNAGSSEETLHDSHDVLGEGDSSLGKIDFVSAAGFEMVELLVSVAELLIKDYKAESGS
;
A
#
# COMPACT_ATOMS: atom_id res chain seq x y z
N MET A 1 -13.69 -97.76 -102.35
CA MET A 1 -12.73 -98.49 -103.18
C MET A 1 -11.66 -97.50 -103.59
N ASP A 2 -10.44 -97.82 -103.18
CA ASP A 2 -9.13 -97.35 -103.61
C ASP A 2 -8.77 -95.87 -103.42
N GLN A 3 -8.19 -95.66 -102.23
CA GLN A 3 -7.44 -94.50 -101.77
C GLN A 3 -5.95 -94.82 -101.96
N GLU A 4 -5.15 -93.79 -102.24
CA GLU A 4 -3.67 -93.73 -102.18
C GLU A 4 -2.86 -94.22 -103.40
N LEU A 5 -2.15 -93.27 -104.04
CA LEU A 5 -0.68 -93.29 -104.31
C LEU A 5 -0.30 -92.26 -105.41
N PRO A 6 0.05 -91.02 -105.03
CA PRO A 6 1.09 -90.27 -105.75
C PRO A 6 2.20 -89.73 -104.84
N ASP A 7 2.38 -90.29 -103.63
CA ASP A 7 3.28 -89.72 -102.59
C ASP A 7 4.67 -90.38 -102.50
N ASN A 8 4.88 -91.54 -103.14
CA ASN A 8 6.10 -92.34 -102.93
C ASN A 8 7.33 -91.79 -103.69
N GLU A 9 7.13 -91.16 -104.84
CA GLU A 9 8.22 -90.63 -105.69
C GLU A 9 8.73 -89.28 -105.18
N HIS A 10 7.84 -88.45 -104.62
CA HIS A 10 8.19 -87.19 -103.96
C HIS A 10 8.94 -87.45 -102.64
N LEU A 11 8.57 -88.50 -101.90
CA LEU A 11 9.31 -88.92 -100.70
C LEU A 11 10.72 -89.41 -101.04
N LEU A 12 10.89 -90.18 -102.12
CA LEU A 12 12.20 -90.67 -102.57
C LEU A 12 13.15 -89.54 -103.01
N THR A 13 12.66 -88.57 -103.77
CA THR A 13 13.44 -87.38 -104.15
C THR A 13 13.78 -86.50 -102.94
N ARG A 14 12.85 -86.37 -101.97
CA ARG A 14 13.13 -85.66 -100.72
C ARG A 14 14.20 -86.36 -99.88
N ILE A 15 14.20 -87.70 -99.82
CA ILE A 15 15.23 -88.48 -99.12
C ILE A 15 16.60 -88.25 -99.75
N GLN A 16 16.72 -88.34 -101.08
CA GLN A 16 17.99 -88.10 -101.77
C GLN A 16 18.53 -86.69 -101.54
N GLN A 17 17.64 -85.69 -101.51
CA GLN A 17 18.04 -84.32 -101.23
C GLN A 17 18.52 -84.13 -99.78
N LEU A 18 17.86 -84.77 -98.82
CA LEU A 18 18.31 -84.79 -97.43
C LEU A 18 19.63 -85.56 -97.23
N GLU A 19 19.86 -86.62 -98.00
CA GLU A 19 21.14 -87.34 -98.00
C GLU A 19 22.27 -86.48 -98.55
N TYR A 20 22.01 -85.70 -99.61
CA TYR A 20 22.96 -84.73 -100.13
C TYR A 20 23.24 -83.60 -99.13
N GLU A 21 22.19 -83.01 -98.54
CA GLU A 21 22.34 -81.99 -97.49
C GLU A 21 23.11 -82.52 -96.28
N ARG A 22 22.86 -83.76 -95.86
CA ARG A 22 23.62 -84.43 -94.80
C ARG A 22 25.10 -84.57 -95.17
N ASP A 23 25.40 -84.98 -96.40
CA ASP A 23 26.79 -85.21 -96.83
C ASP A 23 27.56 -83.90 -96.97
N GLU A 24 26.92 -82.82 -97.43
CA GLU A 24 27.51 -81.49 -97.44
C GLU A 24 27.73 -80.96 -96.02
N LEU A 25 26.75 -81.10 -95.12
CA LEU A 25 26.91 -80.75 -93.70
C LEU A 25 28.03 -81.55 -93.04
N ARG A 26 28.19 -82.83 -93.41
CA ARG A 26 29.28 -83.66 -92.91
C ARG A 26 30.63 -83.16 -93.40
N LYS A 27 30.77 -82.76 -94.66
CA LYS A 27 32.01 -82.15 -95.19
C LYS A 27 32.32 -80.83 -94.49
N ASP A 28 31.32 -80.00 -94.25
CA ASP A 28 31.49 -78.73 -93.53
C ASP A 28 31.98 -78.98 -92.09
N ILE A 29 31.38 -79.94 -91.39
CA ILE A 29 31.82 -80.34 -90.04
C ILE A 29 33.25 -80.90 -90.07
N GLU A 30 33.58 -81.77 -91.04
CA GLU A 30 34.93 -82.32 -91.20
C GLU A 30 35.95 -81.21 -91.49
N GLN A 31 35.60 -80.21 -92.30
CA GLN A 31 36.44 -79.04 -92.57
C GLN A 31 36.63 -78.15 -91.34
N LEU A 32 35.58 -77.94 -90.54
CA LEU A 32 35.62 -77.20 -89.29
C LEU A 32 36.48 -77.92 -88.24
N CYS A 33 36.34 -79.25 -88.14
CA CYS A 33 37.20 -80.08 -87.29
C CYS A 33 38.66 -80.07 -87.76
N MET A 34 38.93 -80.10 -89.07
CA MET A 34 40.30 -79.97 -89.60
C MET A 34 40.91 -78.58 -89.32
N GLN A 35 40.11 -77.51 -89.39
CA GLN A 35 40.54 -76.15 -89.02
C GLN A 35 40.80 -76.02 -87.51
N GLN A 36 40.01 -76.72 -86.69
CA GLN A 36 40.16 -76.77 -85.23
C GLN A 36 41.26 -77.75 -84.75
N ALA A 37 41.67 -78.71 -85.59
CA ALA A 37 42.73 -79.68 -85.31
C ALA A 37 44.16 -79.14 -85.56
N GLY A 38 44.29 -77.94 -86.13
CA GLY A 38 45.58 -77.28 -86.33
C GLY A 38 46.12 -76.61 -85.05
N PRO A 39 47.46 -76.45 -84.89
CA PRO A 39 48.08 -75.80 -83.73
C PRO A 39 47.60 -74.35 -83.45
N GLY A 40 46.98 -73.68 -84.42
CA GLY A 40 46.49 -72.31 -84.31
C GLY A 40 45.13 -72.13 -83.61
N TYR A 41 44.26 -73.16 -83.56
CA TYR A 41 42.97 -73.03 -82.87
C TYR A 41 43.15 -72.95 -81.34
N LEU A 42 44.05 -73.76 -80.79
CA LEU A 42 44.38 -73.75 -79.37
C LEU A 42 44.92 -72.37 -78.94
N SER A 43 45.73 -71.70 -79.76
CA SER A 43 46.27 -70.37 -79.43
C SER A 43 45.21 -69.27 -79.47
N VAL A 44 44.24 -69.33 -80.40
CA VAL A 44 43.11 -68.37 -80.46
C VAL A 44 42.14 -68.58 -79.30
N ALA A 45 41.76 -69.82 -78.99
CA ALA A 45 40.92 -70.13 -77.84
C ALA A 45 41.59 -69.70 -76.53
N THR A 46 42.88 -70.01 -76.36
CA THR A 46 43.68 -69.58 -75.21
C THR A 46 43.74 -68.06 -75.09
N ARG A 47 43.93 -67.33 -76.20
CA ARG A 47 43.91 -65.85 -76.21
C ARG A 47 42.54 -65.28 -75.79
N MET A 48 41.44 -65.83 -76.29
CA MET A 48 40.09 -65.43 -75.88
C MET A 48 39.84 -65.72 -74.40
N HIS A 49 40.25 -66.89 -73.91
CA HIS A 49 40.16 -67.24 -72.49
C HIS A 49 40.97 -66.29 -71.62
N PHE A 50 42.22 -65.95 -71.99
CA PHE A 50 43.03 -64.98 -71.25
C PHE A 50 42.40 -63.57 -71.28
N GLN A 51 41.88 -63.12 -72.43
CA GLN A 51 41.22 -61.81 -72.51
C GLN A 51 39.95 -61.75 -71.65
N ARG A 52 39.12 -62.80 -71.67
CA ARG A 52 37.94 -62.90 -70.80
C ARG A 52 38.34 -62.96 -69.33
N THR A 53 39.40 -63.69 -68.99
CA THR A 53 39.92 -63.79 -67.62
C THR A 53 40.41 -62.42 -67.14
N ALA A 54 41.22 -61.70 -67.93
CA ALA A 54 41.69 -60.36 -67.60
C ALA A 54 40.54 -59.34 -67.47
N GLY A 55 39.51 -59.42 -68.33
CA GLY A 55 38.31 -58.60 -68.23
C GLY A 55 37.53 -58.85 -66.94
N LEU A 56 37.34 -60.12 -66.56
CA LEU A 56 36.71 -60.50 -65.31
C LEU A 56 37.56 -60.10 -64.08
N GLU A 57 38.88 -60.23 -64.14
CA GLU A 57 39.78 -59.78 -63.08
C GLU A 57 39.69 -58.26 -62.87
N GLN A 58 39.63 -57.48 -63.95
CA GLN A 58 39.44 -56.03 -63.88
C GLN A 58 38.07 -55.67 -63.30
N GLU A 59 37.01 -56.38 -63.69
CA GLU A 59 35.67 -56.16 -63.15
C GLU A 59 35.62 -56.51 -61.65
N ILE A 60 36.21 -57.63 -61.25
CA ILE A 60 36.36 -58.02 -59.84
C ILE A 60 37.11 -56.94 -59.06
N GLU A 61 38.21 -56.41 -59.61
CA GLU A 61 38.99 -55.37 -58.95
C GLU A 61 38.22 -54.05 -58.84
N ASN A 62 37.47 -53.67 -59.88
CA ASN A 62 36.58 -52.51 -59.84
C ASN A 62 35.46 -52.69 -58.82
N LEU A 63 34.84 -53.87 -58.74
CA LEU A 63 33.83 -54.19 -57.74
C LEU A 63 34.40 -54.17 -56.32
N LYS A 64 35.61 -54.68 -56.10
CA LYS A 64 36.32 -54.58 -54.82
C LYS A 64 36.54 -53.12 -54.40
N LYS A 65 36.98 -52.26 -55.32
CA LYS A 65 37.16 -50.83 -55.04
C LYS A 65 35.85 -50.13 -54.69
N LYS A 66 34.76 -50.42 -55.43
CA LYS A 66 33.42 -49.90 -55.12
C LYS A 66 32.91 -50.41 -53.78
N PHE A 67 33.13 -51.69 -53.47
CA PHE A 67 32.77 -52.28 -52.18
C PHE A 67 33.54 -51.63 -51.03
N ALA A 68 34.84 -51.39 -51.19
CA ALA A 68 35.66 -50.70 -50.21
C ALA A 68 35.25 -49.22 -50.02
N ALA A 69 34.84 -48.53 -51.09
CA ALA A 69 34.28 -47.18 -51.01
C ALA A 69 32.94 -47.17 -50.27
N CYS A 70 32.01 -48.05 -50.64
CA CYS A 70 30.71 -48.20 -49.98
C CYS A 70 30.86 -48.59 -48.50
N THR A 71 31.83 -49.44 -48.15
CA THR A 71 32.12 -49.80 -46.76
C THR A 71 32.60 -48.59 -45.94
N ARG A 72 33.46 -47.74 -46.53
CA ARG A 72 33.92 -46.50 -45.88
C ARG A 72 32.78 -45.50 -45.71
N GLU A 73 31.96 -45.30 -46.74
CA GLU A 73 30.77 -44.43 -46.66
C GLU A 73 29.79 -44.92 -45.59
N ASN A 74 29.54 -46.24 -45.50
CA ASN A 74 28.69 -46.80 -44.47
C ASN A 74 29.26 -46.56 -43.05
N HIS A 75 30.58 -46.65 -42.88
CA HIS A 75 31.23 -46.32 -41.61
C HIS A 75 31.07 -44.84 -41.26
N ASN A 76 31.31 -43.94 -42.22
CA ASN A 76 31.12 -42.50 -42.03
C ASN A 76 29.66 -42.16 -41.65
N LEU A 77 28.68 -42.78 -42.30
CA LEU A 77 27.26 -42.60 -41.96
C LEU A 77 26.92 -43.11 -40.56
N GLN A 78 27.57 -44.18 -40.11
CA GLN A 78 27.42 -44.66 -38.73
C GLN A 78 28.00 -43.66 -37.71
N GLU A 79 29.14 -43.04 -38.00
CA GLU A 79 29.73 -41.98 -37.18
C GLU A 79 28.84 -40.73 -37.14
N GLU A 80 28.34 -40.27 -38.31
CA GLU A 80 27.40 -39.14 -38.40
C GLU A 80 26.10 -39.42 -37.64
N LEU A 81 25.57 -40.64 -37.72
CA LEU A 81 24.38 -41.05 -36.97
C LEU A 81 24.64 -41.03 -35.46
N ALA A 82 25.78 -41.55 -35.02
CA ALA A 82 26.17 -41.54 -33.61
C ALA A 82 26.30 -40.10 -33.08
N GLU A 83 26.91 -39.21 -33.86
CA GLU A 83 27.04 -37.80 -33.52
C GLU A 83 25.67 -37.08 -33.51
N ALA A 84 24.79 -37.38 -34.45
CA ALA A 84 23.42 -36.86 -34.46
C ALA A 84 22.63 -37.27 -33.21
N TYR A 85 22.76 -38.52 -32.75
CA TYR A 85 22.17 -38.96 -31.48
C TYR A 85 22.79 -38.27 -30.26
N ARG A 86 24.11 -38.05 -30.27
CA ARG A 86 24.82 -37.30 -29.22
C ARG A 86 24.29 -35.88 -29.10
N ILE A 87 24.20 -35.16 -30.22
CA ILE A 87 23.65 -33.80 -30.29
C ILE A 87 22.19 -33.78 -29.85
N LYS A 88 21.38 -34.76 -30.29
CA LYS A 88 19.97 -34.88 -29.88
C LYS A 88 19.83 -35.02 -28.36
N SER A 89 20.69 -35.83 -27.72
CA SER A 89 20.69 -35.96 -26.26
C SER A 89 21.06 -34.65 -25.58
N GLN A 90 22.12 -33.98 -26.03
CA GLN A 90 22.54 -32.69 -25.47
C GLN A 90 21.45 -31.62 -25.60
N LEU A 91 20.74 -31.59 -26.73
CA LEU A 91 19.62 -30.66 -26.94
C LEU A 91 18.45 -30.97 -26.01
N ALA A 92 18.15 -32.25 -25.76
CA ALA A 92 17.11 -32.64 -24.81
C ALA A 92 17.47 -32.21 -23.37
N ASP A 93 18.73 -32.39 -22.97
CA ASP A 93 19.23 -31.96 -21.66
C ASP A 93 19.16 -30.42 -21.51
N LEU A 94 19.62 -29.67 -22.51
CA LEU A 94 19.53 -28.21 -22.54
C LEU A 94 18.07 -27.72 -22.49
N HIS A 95 17.18 -28.33 -23.26
CA HIS A 95 15.76 -28.01 -23.23
C HIS A 95 15.15 -28.27 -21.85
N SER A 96 15.48 -29.40 -21.22
CA SER A 96 15.00 -29.72 -19.87
C SER A 96 15.48 -28.71 -18.83
N SER A 97 16.74 -28.27 -18.92
CA SER A 97 17.34 -27.26 -18.06
C SER A 97 16.67 -25.89 -18.24
N GLU A 98 16.43 -25.47 -19.49
CA GLU A 98 15.76 -24.20 -19.76
C GLU A 98 14.30 -24.22 -19.30
N VAL A 99 13.58 -25.34 -19.47
CA VAL A 99 12.22 -25.51 -18.94
C VAL A 99 12.21 -25.41 -17.41
N ALA A 100 13.17 -26.03 -16.72
CA ALA A 100 13.28 -25.95 -15.27
C ALA A 100 13.56 -24.51 -14.79
N LYS A 101 14.44 -23.79 -15.48
CA LYS A 101 14.73 -22.38 -15.21
C LYS A 101 13.52 -21.49 -15.47
N ASN A 102 12.78 -21.72 -16.55
CA ASN A 102 11.57 -20.97 -16.87
C ASN A 102 10.49 -21.20 -15.80
N LEU A 103 10.28 -22.45 -15.36
CA LEU A 103 9.38 -22.79 -14.27
C LEU A 103 9.76 -22.06 -12.97
N GLU A 104 11.04 -22.00 -12.65
CA GLU A 104 11.50 -21.28 -11.45
C GLU A 104 11.29 -19.77 -11.57
N SER A 105 11.53 -19.19 -12.75
CA SER A 105 11.23 -17.78 -13.01
C SER A 105 9.72 -17.47 -12.91
N GLU A 106 8.87 -18.41 -13.33
CA GLU A 106 7.41 -18.29 -13.20
C GLU A 106 6.97 -18.31 -11.73
N LYS A 107 7.58 -19.17 -10.90
CA LYS A 107 7.34 -19.17 -9.44
C LYS A 107 7.74 -17.84 -8.81
N GLN A 108 8.91 -17.29 -9.18
CA GLN A 108 9.34 -15.99 -8.68
C GLN A 108 8.37 -14.87 -9.10
N LEU A 109 7.91 -14.90 -10.36
CA LEU A 109 6.93 -13.93 -10.86
C LEU A 109 5.62 -14.01 -10.06
N LYS A 110 5.08 -15.22 -9.83
CA LYS A 110 3.90 -15.45 -9.00
C LYS A 110 4.09 -14.99 -7.56
N PHE A 111 5.27 -15.22 -6.99
CA PHE A 111 5.62 -14.72 -5.66
C PHE A 111 5.57 -13.18 -5.61
N PHE A 112 6.23 -12.50 -6.55
CA PHE A 112 6.20 -11.03 -6.60
C PHE A 112 4.80 -10.48 -6.84
N GLN A 113 3.99 -11.13 -7.69
CA GLN A 113 2.58 -10.78 -7.86
C GLN A 113 1.81 -10.89 -6.54
N GLY A 114 2.02 -11.95 -5.76
CA GLY A 114 1.42 -12.12 -4.44
C GLY A 114 1.86 -11.04 -3.43
N CYS A 115 3.15 -10.69 -3.40
CA CYS A 115 3.67 -9.61 -2.57
C CYS A 115 3.05 -8.25 -2.95
N VAL A 116 2.97 -7.96 -4.25
CA VAL A 116 2.37 -6.72 -4.76
C VAL A 116 0.88 -6.65 -4.40
N ALA A 117 0.13 -7.74 -4.60
CA ALA A 117 -1.28 -7.80 -4.22
C ALA A 117 -1.48 -7.59 -2.71
N THR A 118 -0.63 -8.19 -1.87
CA THR A 118 -0.68 -8.02 -0.42
C THR A 118 -0.36 -6.58 -0.01
N ALA A 119 0.68 -5.99 -0.60
CA ALA A 119 1.03 -4.59 -0.34
C ALA A 119 -0.08 -3.62 -0.75
N PHE A 120 -0.78 -3.87 -1.86
CA PHE A 120 -1.96 -3.09 -2.24
C PHE A 120 -3.11 -3.26 -1.26
N ALA A 121 -3.39 -4.49 -0.80
CA ALA A 121 -4.42 -4.73 0.21
C ALA A 121 -4.11 -4.04 1.55
N GLU A 122 -2.85 -4.07 2.00
CA GLU A 122 -2.40 -3.38 3.21
C GLU A 122 -2.49 -1.85 3.09
N ARG A 123 -2.11 -1.31 1.93
CA ARG A 123 -2.26 0.11 1.61
C ARG A 123 -3.73 0.52 1.64
N ASP A 124 -4.61 -0.25 0.99
CA ASP A 124 -6.04 0.04 0.91
C ASP A 124 -6.69 -0.03 2.30
N HIS A 125 -6.28 -0.99 3.13
CA HIS A 125 -6.70 -1.08 4.52
C HIS A 125 -6.24 0.15 5.33
N SER A 126 -4.97 0.55 5.18
CA SER A 126 -4.42 1.73 5.86
C SER A 126 -5.10 3.03 5.45
N ILE A 127 -5.45 3.18 4.16
CA ILE A 127 -6.20 4.32 3.64
C ILE A 127 -7.59 4.36 4.26
N MET A 128 -8.31 3.24 4.30
CA MET A 128 -9.63 3.15 4.91
C MET A 128 -9.59 3.52 6.41
N GLU A 129 -8.59 3.06 7.15
CA GLU A 129 -8.42 3.42 8.57
C GLU A 129 -8.11 4.92 8.74
N ALA A 130 -7.29 5.49 7.88
CA ALA A 130 -6.97 6.92 7.88
C ALA A 130 -8.21 7.78 7.57
N GLU A 131 -9.03 7.37 6.59
CA GLU A 131 -10.29 8.06 6.26
C GLU A 131 -11.27 8.01 7.43
N LYS A 132 -11.41 6.85 8.10
CA LYS A 132 -12.24 6.72 9.30
C LYS A 132 -11.72 7.54 10.47
N ALA A 133 -10.40 7.68 10.63
CA ALA A 133 -9.81 8.53 11.65
C ALA A 133 -10.07 10.02 11.36
N LYS A 134 -9.98 10.43 10.09
CA LYS A 134 -10.29 11.78 9.63
C LYS A 134 -11.76 12.14 9.86
N GLU A 135 -12.69 11.24 9.55
CA GLU A 135 -14.12 11.45 9.84
C GLU A 135 -14.36 11.70 11.34
N LYS A 136 -13.71 10.91 12.21
CA LYS A 136 -13.79 11.13 13.67
C LYS A 136 -13.19 12.46 14.08
N GLU A 137 -12.05 12.86 13.51
CA GLU A 137 -11.43 14.17 13.76
C GLU A 137 -12.38 15.32 13.36
N GLU A 138 -12.99 15.25 12.18
CA GLU A 138 -13.94 16.26 11.71
C GLU A 138 -15.16 16.37 12.65
N THR A 139 -15.72 15.24 13.09
CA THR A 139 -16.83 15.26 14.08
C THR A 139 -16.41 15.82 15.44
N MET A 140 -15.17 15.58 15.89
CA MET A 140 -14.64 16.18 17.11
C MET A 140 -14.40 17.68 16.96
N SER A 141 -13.89 18.12 15.80
CA SER A 141 -13.69 19.53 15.49
C SER A 141 -15.00 20.32 15.51
N GLN A 142 -16.08 19.73 14.96
CA GLN A 142 -17.42 20.31 15.05
C GLN A 142 -17.91 20.44 16.49
N LYS A 143 -17.74 19.40 17.32
CA LYS A 143 -18.09 19.45 18.75
C LYS A 143 -17.27 20.48 19.53
N LEU A 144 -15.98 20.61 19.22
CA LEU A 144 -15.12 21.60 19.86
C LEU A 144 -15.60 23.01 19.54
N LYS A 145 -15.94 23.28 18.27
CA LYS A 145 -16.52 24.56 17.85
C LYS A 145 -17.83 24.87 18.58
N GLU A 146 -18.70 23.87 18.79
CA GLU A 146 -19.91 24.05 19.59
C GLU A 146 -19.59 24.44 21.04
N VAL A 147 -18.61 23.77 21.66
CA VAL A 147 -18.17 24.08 23.04
C VAL A 147 -17.55 25.48 23.12
N GLU A 148 -16.75 25.87 22.14
CA GLU A 148 -16.13 27.20 22.05
C GLU A 148 -17.21 28.31 21.97
N ASN A 149 -18.21 28.13 21.10
CA ASN A 149 -19.34 29.07 21.02
C ASN A 149 -20.10 29.19 22.35
N ARG A 150 -20.34 28.06 23.03
CA ARG A 150 -21.01 28.06 24.35
C ARG A 150 -20.18 28.73 25.43
N LEU A 151 -18.85 28.58 25.37
CA LEU A 151 -17.93 29.26 26.29
C LEU A 151 -17.97 30.77 26.07
N GLU A 152 -17.99 31.22 24.81
CA GLU A 152 -18.07 32.64 24.46
C GLU A 152 -19.39 33.26 24.92
N GLU A 153 -20.51 32.57 24.73
CA GLU A 153 -21.83 32.97 25.24
C GLU A 153 -21.83 33.10 26.77
N LEU A 154 -21.36 32.08 27.49
CA LEU A 154 -21.28 32.12 28.96
C LEU A 154 -20.32 33.22 29.48
N SER A 155 -19.24 33.49 28.75
CA SER A 155 -18.31 34.57 29.06
C SER A 155 -18.98 35.94 28.91
N SER A 156 -19.75 36.13 27.84
CA SER A 156 -20.57 37.34 27.62
C SER A 156 -21.60 37.53 28.74
N ASP A 157 -22.31 36.46 29.10
CA ASP A 157 -23.26 36.49 30.21
C ASP A 157 -22.60 36.84 31.54
N CYS A 158 -21.40 36.30 31.82
CA CYS A 158 -20.63 36.65 33.02
C CYS A 158 -20.20 38.12 33.04
N LEU A 159 -19.87 38.69 31.89
CA LEU A 159 -19.56 40.13 31.77
C LEU A 159 -20.81 40.97 32.04
N ASN A 160 -21.95 40.63 31.43
CA ASN A 160 -23.23 41.33 31.67
C ASN A 160 -23.65 41.26 33.15
N LEU A 161 -23.50 40.10 33.78
CA LEU A 161 -23.75 39.93 35.22
C LEU A 161 -22.81 40.77 36.08
N ARG A 162 -21.55 40.92 35.67
CA ARG A 162 -20.59 41.79 36.37
C ARG A 162 -21.00 43.24 36.29
N GLU A 163 -21.34 43.74 35.10
CA GLU A 163 -21.77 45.13 34.89
C GLU A 163 -23.04 45.47 35.69
N THR A 164 -24.01 44.55 35.71
CA THR A 164 -25.23 44.73 36.52
C THR A 164 -24.93 44.73 38.01
N ASN A 165 -24.05 43.86 38.49
CA ASN A 165 -23.62 43.83 39.89
C ASN A 165 -22.87 45.12 40.28
N ASP A 166 -21.97 45.60 39.44
CA ASP A 166 -21.26 46.87 39.65
C ASP A 166 -22.24 48.05 39.71
N THR A 167 -23.24 48.07 38.82
CA THR A 167 -24.32 49.07 38.84
C THR A 167 -25.12 49.02 40.14
N LEU A 168 -25.49 47.82 40.61
CA LEU A 168 -26.20 47.64 41.88
C LEU A 168 -25.35 48.10 43.07
N ARG A 169 -24.05 47.82 43.09
CA ARG A 169 -23.12 48.30 44.13
C ARG A 169 -23.05 49.82 44.17
N ILE A 170 -22.97 50.48 43.00
CA ILE A 170 -22.99 51.95 42.92
C ILE A 170 -24.30 52.50 43.47
N ASN A 171 -25.45 51.89 43.11
CA ASN A 171 -26.74 52.33 43.61
C ASN A 171 -26.90 52.11 45.13
N LEU A 172 -26.38 51.00 45.66
CA LEU A 172 -26.34 50.75 47.10
C LEU A 172 -25.55 51.84 47.82
N ALA A 173 -24.34 52.17 47.35
CA ALA A 173 -23.51 53.20 47.94
C ALA A 173 -24.19 54.59 47.90
N LYS A 174 -24.85 54.92 46.79
CA LYS A 174 -25.67 56.15 46.70
C LYS A 174 -26.82 56.16 47.70
N GLN A 175 -27.49 55.01 47.88
CA GLN A 175 -28.59 54.90 48.84
C GLN A 175 -28.09 55.02 50.29
N GLU A 176 -26.93 54.46 50.60
CA GLU A 176 -26.27 54.63 51.90
C GLU A 176 -25.91 56.08 52.17
N GLU A 177 -25.38 56.80 51.17
CA GLU A 177 -25.13 58.25 51.26
C GLU A 177 -26.43 59.04 51.48
N TRP A 178 -27.48 58.75 50.70
CA TRP A 178 -28.81 59.35 50.89
C TRP A 178 -29.38 59.07 52.28
N ASN A 179 -29.26 57.85 52.78
CA ASN A 179 -29.70 57.50 54.13
C ASN A 179 -28.95 58.31 55.18
N GLU A 180 -27.65 58.56 55.00
CA GLU A 180 -26.87 59.38 55.93
C GLU A 180 -27.28 60.86 55.90
N VAL A 181 -27.58 61.41 54.71
CA VAL A 181 -28.17 62.75 54.58
C VAL A 181 -29.56 62.79 55.23
N SER A 182 -30.42 61.80 54.99
CA SER A 182 -31.75 61.71 55.61
C SER A 182 -31.67 61.64 57.12
N LYS A 183 -30.74 60.86 57.68
CA LYS A 183 -30.44 60.88 59.12
C LYS A 183 -30.11 62.30 59.58
N GLN A 184 -29.16 62.99 58.94
CA GLN A 184 -28.84 64.38 59.32
C GLN A 184 -30.07 65.30 59.30
N VAL A 185 -30.95 65.16 58.29
CA VAL A 185 -32.20 65.91 58.20
C VAL A 185 -33.13 65.57 59.37
N ILE A 186 -33.34 64.29 59.66
CA ILE A 186 -34.15 63.81 60.79
C ILE A 186 -33.63 64.38 62.11
N ASN A 187 -32.31 64.38 62.33
CA ASN A 187 -31.71 64.97 63.53
C ASN A 187 -32.05 66.46 63.63
N LYS A 188 -31.91 67.23 62.53
CA LYS A 188 -32.24 68.66 62.54
C LYS A 188 -33.71 68.93 62.83
N PHE A 189 -34.63 68.17 62.24
CA PHE A 189 -36.07 68.31 62.54
C PHE A 189 -36.39 67.92 63.98
N TYR A 190 -35.74 66.88 64.50
CA TYR A 190 -35.87 66.47 65.89
C TYR A 190 -35.32 67.54 66.85
N GLU A 191 -34.17 68.16 66.54
CA GLU A 191 -33.62 69.30 67.27
C GLU A 191 -34.58 70.51 67.27
N ILE A 192 -35.19 70.83 66.12
CA ILE A 192 -36.20 71.92 66.02
C ILE A 192 -37.41 71.61 66.91
N ARG A 193 -37.90 70.38 66.88
CA ARG A 193 -38.97 69.91 67.76
C ARG A 193 -38.58 70.02 69.23
N GLN A 194 -37.37 69.59 69.59
CA GLN A 194 -36.89 69.55 70.97
C GLN A 194 -36.59 70.94 71.53
N ASN A 195 -36.20 71.92 70.69
CA ASN A 195 -36.10 73.32 71.11
C ASN A 195 -37.45 73.95 71.52
N SER A 196 -38.58 73.30 71.22
CA SER A 196 -39.90 73.69 71.71
C SER A 196 -40.33 72.97 73.00
N LEU A 197 -39.61 71.91 73.43
CA LEU A 197 -39.89 71.12 74.62
C LEU A 197 -38.58 70.92 75.43
N GLU A 198 -38.40 71.65 76.54
CA GLU A 198 -37.20 71.55 77.39
C GLU A 198 -36.98 70.11 77.94
N GLY A 199 -35.99 69.39 77.38
CA GLY A 199 -35.48 68.13 77.93
C GLY A 199 -34.75 67.27 76.90
N PHE A 200 -33.46 66.98 77.12
CA PHE A 200 -32.64 66.13 76.24
C PHE A 200 -32.56 64.69 76.72
N MET A 201 -32.93 63.73 75.85
CA MET A 201 -32.63 62.30 75.98
C MET A 201 -32.07 61.82 74.65
N ASP A 202 -30.94 61.10 74.70
CA ASP A 202 -30.30 60.54 73.50
C ASP A 202 -31.05 59.24 73.10
N THR A 203 -32.01 59.36 72.20
CA THR A 203 -32.85 58.26 71.69
C THR A 203 -32.37 57.73 70.34
N SER A 204 -32.71 56.48 70.04
CA SER A 204 -32.35 55.81 68.78
C SER A 204 -32.99 56.47 67.55
N TRP A 205 -32.42 56.24 66.36
CA TRP A 205 -32.92 56.83 65.11
C TRP A 205 -34.37 56.45 64.80
N ASP A 206 -34.75 55.19 65.06
CA ASP A 206 -36.11 54.72 64.84
C ASP A 206 -37.11 55.44 65.75
N GLU A 207 -36.75 55.69 67.00
CA GLU A 207 -37.58 56.47 67.95
C GLU A 207 -37.71 57.93 67.54
N LYS A 208 -36.63 58.56 67.04
CA LYS A 208 -36.66 59.93 66.49
C LYS A 208 -37.61 60.04 65.29
N CYS A 209 -37.53 59.09 64.36
CA CYS A 209 -38.43 59.00 63.22
C CYS A 209 -39.88 58.80 63.65
N GLN A 210 -40.12 57.87 64.58
CA GLN A 210 -41.45 57.55 65.07
C GLN A 210 -42.11 58.75 65.78
N CYS A 211 -41.32 59.55 66.51
CA CYS A 211 -41.80 60.79 67.10
C CYS A 211 -42.25 61.78 66.01
N LEU A 212 -41.38 62.08 65.03
CA LEU A 212 -41.68 63.06 63.97
C LEU A 212 -42.87 62.64 63.10
N LEU A 213 -43.05 61.34 62.86
CA LEU A 213 -44.22 60.79 62.13
C LEU A 213 -45.53 60.90 62.90
N HIS A 214 -45.49 61.00 64.23
CA HIS A 214 -46.66 61.20 65.07
C HIS A 214 -47.02 62.67 65.31
N ASP A 215 -46.27 63.62 64.72
CA ASP A 215 -46.64 65.04 64.76
C ASP A 215 -47.84 65.34 63.87
N SER A 216 -48.74 66.20 64.36
CA SER A 216 -49.89 66.64 63.57
C SER A 216 -49.42 67.40 62.33
N SER A 217 -50.08 67.16 61.19
CA SER A 217 -49.77 67.83 59.91
C SER A 217 -49.72 69.37 60.00
N GLU A 218 -50.42 70.00 60.95
CA GLU A 218 -50.42 71.45 61.18
C GLU A 218 -49.10 71.97 61.79
N MET A 219 -48.32 71.11 62.47
CA MET A 219 -47.06 71.47 63.12
C MET A 219 -45.91 71.71 62.13
N TRP A 220 -46.01 71.11 60.93
CA TRP A 220 -44.95 71.12 59.93
C TRP A 220 -45.42 71.61 58.54
N SER A 221 -46.66 72.10 58.42
CA SER A 221 -47.18 72.56 57.14
C SER A 221 -46.73 73.99 56.80
N PHE A 222 -45.96 74.12 55.72
CA PHE A 222 -45.99 75.29 54.84
C PHE A 222 -46.49 74.79 53.47
N ASN A 223 -47.71 75.15 53.12
CA ASN A 223 -48.40 74.65 51.93
C ASN A 223 -47.77 75.25 50.67
N ASP A 224 -47.19 74.41 49.80
CA ASP A 224 -46.70 74.84 48.49
C ASP A 224 -47.17 73.89 47.37
N SER A 225 -47.38 74.49 46.22
CA SER A 225 -47.81 73.95 44.93
C SER A 225 -46.97 72.79 44.35
N SER A 226 -45.92 72.36 45.05
CA SER A 226 -45.01 71.26 44.69
C SER A 226 -45.60 69.87 45.00
N THR A 227 -46.50 69.75 45.97
CA THR A 227 -47.15 68.48 46.32
C THR A 227 -48.03 67.96 45.19
N PHE A 228 -48.73 68.84 44.47
CA PHE A 228 -49.54 68.45 43.31
C PHE A 228 -48.69 67.98 42.12
N ARG A 229 -47.50 68.58 41.91
CA ARG A 229 -46.57 68.14 40.85
C ARG A 229 -45.88 66.82 41.19
N TYR A 230 -45.60 66.58 42.47
CA TYR A 230 -45.07 65.31 42.96
C TYR A 230 -46.11 64.19 42.87
N ILE A 231 -47.37 64.47 43.23
CA ILE A 231 -48.48 63.53 43.06
C ILE A 231 -48.67 63.16 41.58
N ASN A 232 -48.70 64.13 40.66
CA ASN A 232 -48.79 63.83 39.23
C ASN A 232 -47.57 63.02 38.72
N SER A 233 -46.36 63.32 39.18
CA SER A 233 -45.15 62.54 38.82
C SER A 233 -45.19 61.11 39.37
N LEU A 234 -45.76 60.91 40.56
CA LEU A 234 -45.96 59.58 41.14
C LEU A 234 -47.06 58.81 40.41
N GLU A 235 -48.13 59.47 39.97
CA GLU A 235 -49.20 58.86 39.17
C GLU A 235 -48.71 58.45 37.78
N GLU A 236 -47.89 59.27 37.10
CA GLU A 236 -47.22 58.89 35.86
C GLU A 236 -46.20 57.74 36.07
N GLY A 237 -45.48 57.76 37.20
CA GLY A 237 -44.61 56.66 37.63
C GLY A 237 -45.37 55.35 37.89
N LEU A 238 -46.57 55.45 38.47
CA LEU A 238 -47.45 54.31 38.71
C LEU A 238 -48.00 53.73 37.41
N GLU A 239 -48.37 54.57 36.45
CA GLU A 239 -48.87 54.12 35.15
C GLU A 239 -47.77 53.48 34.29
N THR A 240 -46.55 54.00 34.35
CA THR A 240 -45.39 53.35 33.70
C THR A 240 -45.03 52.03 34.37
N MET A 241 -45.07 51.95 35.71
CA MET A 241 -44.88 50.71 36.46
C MET A 241 -45.97 49.68 36.15
N LYS A 242 -47.22 50.11 35.98
CA LYS A 242 -48.32 49.24 35.61
C LYS A 242 -48.11 48.62 34.22
N LYS A 243 -47.67 49.43 33.25
CA LYS A 243 -47.31 48.93 31.89
C LYS A 243 -46.12 47.96 31.91
N THR A 244 -45.12 48.16 32.77
CA THR A 244 -44.01 47.22 32.89
C THR A 244 -44.43 45.92 33.56
N VAL A 245 -45.29 45.97 34.57
CA VAL A 245 -45.90 44.79 35.21
C VAL A 245 -46.74 44.00 34.20
N ASP A 246 -47.56 44.66 33.38
CA ASP A 246 -48.35 44.01 32.33
C ASP A 246 -47.45 43.33 31.28
N ASN A 247 -46.34 43.98 30.89
CA ASN A 247 -45.35 43.40 29.98
C ASN A 247 -44.66 42.16 30.60
N LEU A 248 -44.27 42.24 31.88
CA LEU A 248 -43.69 41.11 32.60
C LEU A 248 -44.68 39.95 32.74
N GLN A 249 -45.95 40.23 33.01
CA GLN A 249 -47.00 39.22 33.10
C GLN A 249 -47.26 38.54 31.75
N ASN A 250 -47.19 39.29 30.64
CA ASN A 250 -47.25 38.73 29.29
C ASN A 250 -46.04 37.87 28.96
N LYS A 251 -44.82 38.30 29.32
CA LYS A 251 -43.60 37.47 29.17
C LYS A 251 -43.67 36.20 30.01
N LEU A 252 -44.19 36.27 31.24
CA LEU A 252 -44.38 35.11 32.10
C LEU A 252 -45.38 34.12 31.48
N ARG A 253 -46.49 34.61 30.92
CA ARG A 253 -47.47 33.77 30.20
C ARG A 253 -46.83 33.04 29.02
N MET A 254 -46.06 33.74 28.19
CA MET A 254 -45.31 33.14 27.09
C MET A 254 -44.29 32.12 27.59
N GLY A 255 -43.60 32.39 28.70
CA GLY A 255 -42.68 31.46 29.34
C GLY A 255 -43.34 30.15 29.76
N VAL A 256 -44.55 30.22 30.33
CA VAL A 256 -45.34 29.03 30.72
C VAL A 256 -45.78 28.23 29.50
N GLU A 257 -46.16 28.89 28.40
CA GLU A 257 -46.51 28.21 27.15
C GLU A 257 -45.31 27.49 26.52
N ILE A 258 -44.14 28.13 26.52
CA ILE A 258 -42.87 27.53 26.08
C ILE A 258 -42.53 26.33 26.97
N GLU A 259 -42.60 26.48 28.31
CA GLU A 259 -42.34 25.40 29.26
C GLU A 259 -43.27 24.20 29.01
N LYS A 260 -44.57 24.45 28.79
CA LYS A 260 -45.55 23.40 28.48
C LYS A 260 -45.20 22.66 27.20
N HIS A 261 -44.83 23.39 26.14
CA HIS A 261 -44.43 22.78 24.87
C HIS A 261 -43.13 21.97 25.01
N LEU A 262 -42.14 22.48 25.75
CA LEU A 262 -40.89 21.77 26.02
C LEU A 262 -41.13 20.50 26.83
N LYS A 263 -41.95 20.54 27.88
CA LYS A 263 -42.34 19.35 28.66
C LYS A 263 -43.02 18.29 27.79
N GLY A 264 -43.89 18.69 26.87
CA GLY A 264 -44.51 17.79 25.91
C GLY A 264 -43.48 17.09 25.02
N LYS A 265 -42.54 17.86 24.44
CA LYS A 265 -41.46 17.29 23.61
C LYS A 265 -40.53 16.36 24.39
N VAL A 266 -40.20 16.69 25.64
CA VAL A 266 -39.39 15.84 26.51
C VAL A 266 -40.12 14.52 26.75
N HIS A 267 -41.41 14.57 27.08
CA HIS A 267 -42.20 13.35 27.30
C HIS A 267 -42.27 12.45 26.05
N ASP A 268 -42.45 13.04 24.85
CA ASP A 268 -42.44 12.29 23.59
C ASP A 268 -41.08 11.62 23.33
N LEU A 269 -39.98 12.28 23.69
CA LEU A 269 -38.63 11.73 23.58
C LEU A 269 -38.39 10.61 24.59
N GLU A 270 -38.86 10.75 25.82
CA GLU A 270 -38.80 9.71 26.86
C GLU A 270 -39.54 8.45 26.40
N LEU A 271 -40.75 8.58 25.84
CA LEU A 271 -41.52 7.45 25.30
C LEU A 271 -40.80 6.75 24.15
N LYS A 272 -40.17 7.51 23.24
CA LYS A 272 -39.35 6.95 22.16
C LYS A 272 -38.13 6.21 22.70
N LEU A 273 -37.48 6.75 23.73
CA LEU A 273 -36.33 6.13 24.37
C LEU A 273 -36.71 4.78 25.02
N ILE A 274 -37.82 4.74 25.76
CA ILE A 274 -38.33 3.51 26.37
C ILE A 274 -38.62 2.46 25.28
N HIS A 275 -39.29 2.86 24.20
CA HIS A 275 -39.60 1.95 23.10
C HIS A 275 -38.34 1.38 22.42
N MET A 276 -37.31 2.22 22.23
CA MET A 276 -36.04 1.78 21.67
C MET A 276 -35.29 0.82 22.62
N ASP A 277 -35.28 1.09 23.92
CA ASP A 277 -34.65 0.22 24.92
C ASP A 277 -35.29 -1.17 24.92
N ASP A 278 -36.62 -1.25 24.92
CA ASP A 278 -37.36 -2.51 24.83
C ASP A 278 -37.02 -3.29 23.55
N MET A 279 -36.92 -2.60 22.41
CA MET A 279 -36.55 -3.20 21.14
C MET A 279 -35.13 -3.77 21.17
N VAL A 280 -34.16 -2.99 21.68
CA VAL A 280 -32.76 -3.43 21.80
C VAL A 280 -32.66 -4.62 22.75
N LYS A 281 -33.32 -4.56 23.91
CA LYS A 281 -33.34 -5.66 24.88
C LYS A 281 -33.95 -6.94 24.29
N SER A 282 -35.05 -6.83 23.54
CA SER A 282 -35.66 -7.95 22.82
C SER A 282 -34.69 -8.57 21.79
N LYS A 283 -34.02 -7.74 20.99
CA LYS A 283 -33.05 -8.19 19.98
C LYS A 283 -31.82 -8.85 20.61
N ILE A 284 -31.26 -8.26 21.67
CA ILE A 284 -30.14 -8.84 22.42
C ILE A 284 -30.55 -10.18 23.04
N SER A 285 -31.73 -10.26 23.66
CA SER A 285 -32.23 -11.52 24.22
C SER A 285 -32.36 -12.61 23.15
N GLY A 286 -32.90 -12.29 21.98
CA GLY A 286 -32.97 -13.21 20.85
C GLY A 286 -31.59 -13.66 20.36
N PHE A 287 -30.61 -12.75 20.30
CA PHE A 287 -29.24 -13.09 19.94
C PHE A 287 -28.58 -14.02 20.97
N CYS A 288 -28.73 -13.74 22.27
CA CYS A 288 -28.22 -14.58 23.34
C CYS A 288 -28.83 -15.99 23.32
N GLN A 289 -30.14 -16.11 23.04
CA GLN A 289 -30.80 -17.40 22.89
C GLN A 289 -30.21 -18.20 21.73
N ASN A 290 -30.07 -17.58 20.55
CA ASN A 290 -29.47 -18.22 19.39
C ASN A 290 -28.03 -18.67 19.67
N TYR A 291 -27.23 -17.80 20.31
CA TYR A 291 -25.87 -18.14 20.71
C TYR A 291 -25.84 -19.35 21.66
N SER A 292 -26.72 -19.39 22.67
CA SER A 292 -26.80 -20.54 23.58
C SER A 292 -27.15 -21.82 22.83
N GLN A 293 -28.12 -21.77 21.90
CA GLN A 293 -28.51 -22.93 21.09
C GLN A 293 -27.34 -23.45 20.24
N TYR A 294 -26.60 -22.57 19.56
CA TYR A 294 -25.43 -22.99 18.79
C TYR A 294 -24.32 -23.54 19.67
N ARG A 295 -24.04 -22.90 20.80
CA ARG A 295 -23.03 -23.39 21.76
C ARG A 295 -23.38 -24.79 22.26
N ASP A 296 -24.62 -24.99 22.68
CA ASP A 296 -25.07 -26.27 23.22
C ASP A 296 -25.06 -27.35 22.11
N HIS A 297 -25.41 -27.00 20.86
CA HIS A 297 -25.30 -27.89 19.71
C HIS A 297 -23.84 -28.30 19.41
N ILE A 298 -22.91 -27.34 19.41
CA ILE A 298 -21.49 -27.60 19.18
C ILE A 298 -20.91 -28.48 20.30
N LEU A 299 -21.24 -28.20 21.56
CA LEU A 299 -20.80 -29.01 22.70
C LEU A 299 -21.29 -30.46 22.58
N ASN A 300 -22.55 -30.67 22.22
CA ASN A 300 -23.10 -32.01 22.01
C ASN A 300 -22.39 -32.76 20.85
N LEU A 301 -22.04 -32.07 19.76
CA LEU A 301 -21.27 -32.67 18.66
C LEU A 301 -19.86 -33.08 19.11
N LEU A 302 -19.18 -32.22 19.86
CA LEU A 302 -17.84 -32.51 20.39
C LEU A 302 -17.87 -33.67 21.39
N GLU A 303 -18.85 -33.72 22.28
CA GLU A 303 -19.01 -34.81 23.25
C GLU A 303 -19.29 -36.16 22.56
N LYS A 304 -20.08 -36.14 21.48
CA LYS A 304 -20.31 -37.31 20.64
C LYS A 304 -19.02 -37.78 19.94
N GLU A 305 -18.26 -36.86 19.36
CA GLU A 305 -16.96 -37.19 18.74
C GLU A 305 -15.96 -37.73 19.77
N MET A 306 -15.87 -37.13 20.96
CA MET A 306 -15.04 -37.65 22.04
C MET A 306 -15.45 -39.06 22.45
N SER A 307 -16.75 -39.34 22.56
CA SER A 307 -17.26 -40.67 22.86
C SER A 307 -16.91 -41.69 21.78
N ASN A 308 -17.01 -41.30 20.50
CA ASN A 308 -16.61 -42.15 19.37
C ASN A 308 -15.10 -42.44 19.37
N MET A 309 -14.27 -41.44 19.63
CA MET A 309 -12.82 -41.61 19.75
C MET A 309 -12.46 -42.52 20.93
N HIS A 310 -13.15 -42.38 22.06
CA HIS A 310 -12.92 -43.24 23.22
C HIS A 310 -13.32 -44.70 22.94
N SER A 311 -14.42 -44.91 22.21
CA SER A 311 -14.84 -46.25 21.75
C SER A 311 -13.80 -46.87 20.83
N THR A 312 -13.30 -46.12 19.83
CA THR A 312 -12.29 -46.64 18.88
C THR A 312 -10.95 -46.90 19.57
N ILE A 313 -10.55 -46.06 20.52
CA ILE A 313 -9.38 -46.32 21.37
C ILE A 313 -9.58 -47.61 22.18
N GLY A 314 -10.73 -47.80 22.80
CA GLY A 314 -11.05 -49.03 23.54
C GLY A 314 -10.99 -50.29 22.65
N GLU A 315 -11.51 -50.22 21.43
CA GLU A 315 -11.40 -51.30 20.45
C GLU A 315 -9.94 -51.60 20.05
N ILE A 316 -9.10 -50.56 19.92
CA ILE A 316 -7.67 -50.70 19.63
C ILE A 316 -6.95 -51.35 20.82
N GLU A 317 -7.22 -50.88 22.04
CA GLU A 317 -6.64 -51.44 23.27
C GLU A 317 -7.02 -52.91 23.44
N GLU A 318 -8.28 -53.27 23.18
CA GLU A 318 -8.75 -54.67 23.21
C GLU A 318 -7.99 -55.52 22.18
N LYS A 319 -7.83 -55.03 20.95
CA LYS A 319 -7.03 -55.71 19.92
C LYS A 319 -5.58 -55.86 20.35
N ILE A 320 -4.96 -54.85 20.95
CA ILE A 320 -3.59 -54.93 21.46
C ILE A 320 -3.46 -56.01 22.53
N VAL A 321 -4.41 -56.10 23.46
CA VAL A 321 -4.42 -57.16 24.49
C VAL A 321 -4.59 -58.54 23.87
N GLN A 322 -5.48 -58.70 22.88
CA GLN A 322 -5.66 -59.95 22.13
C GLN A 322 -4.37 -60.38 21.39
N TYR A 323 -3.69 -59.45 20.72
CA TYR A 323 -2.37 -59.70 20.11
C TYR A 323 -1.32 -60.08 21.17
N GLY A 324 -1.34 -59.43 22.33
CA GLY A 324 -0.47 -59.77 23.46
C GLY A 324 -0.65 -61.21 23.95
N TRP A 325 -1.89 -61.69 24.07
CA TRP A 325 -2.19 -63.08 24.42
C TRP A 325 -1.76 -64.07 23.34
N GLY A 326 -1.91 -63.73 22.06
CA GLY A 326 -1.41 -64.56 20.94
C GLY A 326 0.11 -64.71 20.94
N VAL A 327 0.86 -63.65 21.27
CA VAL A 327 2.32 -63.69 21.41
C VAL A 327 2.77 -64.48 22.65
N GLN A 328 2.00 -64.43 23.75
CA GLN A 328 2.31 -65.19 24.95
C GLN A 328 2.06 -66.70 24.77
N GLN A 329 0.98 -67.11 24.08
CA GLN A 329 0.75 -68.52 23.71
C GLN A 329 1.87 -69.09 22.82
N LEU A 330 2.40 -68.29 21.89
CA LEU A 330 3.56 -68.68 21.07
C LEU A 330 4.83 -68.90 21.92
N LYS A 331 5.09 -68.04 22.90
CA LYS A 331 6.23 -68.19 23.83
C LYS A 331 6.09 -69.39 24.76
N ASP A 332 4.87 -69.75 25.17
CA ASP A 332 4.63 -70.91 26.04
C ASP A 332 4.72 -72.22 25.25
N SER A 333 4.31 -72.24 23.96
CA SER A 333 4.57 -73.38 23.06
C SER A 333 6.06 -73.59 22.76
N GLU A 334 6.87 -72.52 22.72
CA GLU A 334 8.32 -72.61 22.51
C GLU A 334 9.07 -73.09 23.77
N LYS A 335 8.51 -72.91 24.96
CA LYS A 335 9.05 -73.47 26.22
C LYS A 335 8.77 -74.97 26.37
N VAL A 336 7.64 -75.47 25.89
CA VAL A 336 7.31 -76.91 25.92
C VAL A 336 8.22 -77.74 24.98
N LEU A 337 8.81 -77.13 23.95
CA LEU A 337 9.73 -77.79 23.02
C LEU A 337 11.22 -77.76 23.45
N LYS A 338 11.55 -77.16 24.60
CA LYS A 338 12.94 -77.07 25.11
C LYS A 338 13.25 -77.96 26.31
N GLU A 339 12.31 -78.77 26.79
CA GLU A 339 12.52 -79.72 27.91
C GLU A 339 12.79 -81.17 27.48
N GLU A 340 12.76 -81.50 26.18
CA GLU A 340 13.17 -82.81 25.66
C GLU A 340 14.26 -82.63 24.60
N ASN A 341 15.53 -82.65 25.03
CA ASN A 341 16.62 -83.42 24.41
C ASN A 341 17.97 -82.98 24.98
N ASP A 342 18.28 -83.54 26.15
CA ASP A 342 19.66 -83.74 26.58
C ASP A 342 20.19 -85.05 25.98
N SER A 343 21.42 -84.99 25.46
CA SER A 343 22.35 -86.11 25.22
C SER A 343 22.19 -86.93 23.92
N GLN A 344 23.01 -86.62 22.90
CA GLN A 344 24.25 -87.36 22.57
C GLN A 344 24.61 -87.39 21.07
N GLU A 345 25.59 -86.55 20.71
CA GLU A 345 26.82 -86.80 19.93
C GLU A 345 26.83 -87.72 18.67
N GLY A 346 27.29 -87.16 17.55
CA GLY A 346 27.72 -87.91 16.35
C GLY A 346 27.97 -87.03 15.12
N HIS A 347 29.25 -86.71 14.84
CA HIS A 347 29.70 -86.05 13.61
C HIS A 347 29.50 -86.94 12.37
N LEU A 348 29.07 -86.36 11.23
CA LEU A 348 29.86 -86.24 9.98
C LEU A 348 29.01 -85.73 8.80
N SER A 349 29.66 -84.86 8.02
CA SER A 349 29.31 -84.36 6.68
C SER A 349 28.71 -85.41 5.74
N THR A 350 27.69 -85.05 4.95
CA THR A 350 27.74 -84.87 3.48
C THR A 350 26.31 -84.70 2.92
N ASN A 351 26.15 -83.73 2.02
CA ASN A 351 25.03 -83.48 1.10
C ASN A 351 24.05 -84.65 0.86
N ALA A 352 22.75 -84.40 1.06
CA ALA A 352 21.71 -84.44 0.03
C ALA A 352 20.30 -84.45 0.64
N LYS A 353 19.46 -83.58 0.08
CA LYS A 353 17.99 -83.67 0.01
C LYS A 353 17.23 -84.07 1.27
N MET A 354 16.61 -83.06 1.88
CA MET A 354 15.25 -83.24 2.42
C MET A 354 14.30 -82.44 1.54
N GLU A 355 13.57 -83.18 0.73
CA GLU A 355 12.45 -82.70 -0.07
C GLU A 355 11.38 -82.15 0.88
N ILE A 356 11.21 -80.83 0.87
CA ILE A 356 9.95 -80.20 1.23
C ILE A 356 9.13 -80.19 -0.06
N HIS A 357 8.21 -81.15 -0.18
CA HIS A 357 7.13 -81.07 -1.15
C HIS A 357 6.16 -79.96 -0.72
N GLY A 358 6.11 -78.85 -1.48
CA GLY A 358 5.10 -77.82 -1.31
C GLY A 358 5.47 -76.42 -1.81
N LEU A 359 6.01 -76.33 -3.02
CA LEU A 359 6.18 -75.09 -3.78
C LEU A 359 4.79 -74.50 -4.12
N PRO A 360 4.59 -73.18 -4.03
CA PRO A 360 4.66 -72.42 -5.27
C PRO A 360 5.88 -71.50 -5.29
N ASP A 361 6.53 -71.50 -6.44
CA ASP A 361 7.68 -70.70 -6.80
C ASP A 361 7.18 -69.25 -6.85
N SER A 362 7.52 -68.42 -5.85
CA SER A 362 7.57 -66.95 -5.96
C SER A 362 7.85 -66.27 -4.60
N VAL A 363 8.89 -66.62 -3.82
CA VAL A 363 9.26 -65.74 -2.66
C VAL A 363 10.77 -65.79 -2.34
N ALA A 364 11.63 -65.72 -3.36
CA ALA A 364 13.00 -65.22 -3.14
C ALA A 364 13.05 -63.68 -3.13
N ASP A 365 11.97 -63.03 -3.56
CA ASP A 365 11.82 -61.58 -3.65
C ASP A 365 11.45 -60.94 -2.29
N GLY A 366 10.58 -61.58 -1.50
CA GLY A 366 9.97 -60.97 -0.30
C GLY A 366 10.92 -60.65 0.87
N ASN A 367 12.03 -61.37 1.05
CA ASN A 367 13.01 -61.03 2.10
C ASN A 367 13.94 -59.87 1.69
N ALA A 368 14.25 -59.77 0.40
CA ALA A 368 14.97 -58.62 -0.15
C ALA A 368 14.06 -57.39 -0.18
N GLU A 369 12.77 -57.57 -0.47
CA GLU A 369 11.73 -56.54 -0.44
C GLU A 369 11.48 -56.03 0.99
N ALA A 370 11.36 -56.92 1.98
CA ALA A 370 11.20 -56.52 3.39
C ALA A 370 12.43 -55.75 3.91
N LEU A 371 13.65 -56.14 3.51
CA LEU A 371 14.87 -55.42 3.85
C LEU A 371 14.95 -54.07 3.11
N ALA A 372 14.54 -54.02 1.84
CA ALA A 372 14.48 -52.80 1.05
C ALA A 372 13.45 -51.81 1.61
N LEU A 373 12.29 -52.29 2.04
CA LEU A 373 11.25 -51.49 2.71
C LEU A 373 11.76 -50.95 4.05
N ALA A 374 12.42 -51.77 4.88
CA ALA A 374 13.00 -51.30 6.14
C ALA A 374 14.12 -50.27 5.93
N LEU A 375 14.95 -50.45 4.89
CA LEU A 375 15.96 -49.46 4.48
C LEU A 375 15.31 -48.18 3.97
N GLN A 376 14.26 -48.28 3.17
CA GLN A 376 13.50 -47.14 2.67
C GLN A 376 12.84 -46.36 3.81
N GLU A 377 12.24 -47.04 4.79
CA GLU A 377 11.67 -46.41 5.98
C GLU A 377 12.74 -45.71 6.82
N LYS A 378 13.92 -46.31 7.00
CA LYS A 378 15.05 -45.68 7.72
C LYS A 378 15.62 -44.47 6.98
N VAL A 379 15.76 -44.54 5.65
CA VAL A 379 16.17 -43.40 4.82
C VAL A 379 15.13 -42.29 4.89
N SER A 380 13.84 -42.64 4.84
CA SER A 380 12.74 -41.68 4.96
C SER A 380 12.72 -41.01 6.34
N ALA A 381 12.96 -41.77 7.41
CA ALA A 381 13.07 -41.23 8.77
C ALA A 381 14.31 -40.32 8.93
N LEU A 382 15.45 -40.68 8.34
CA LEU A 382 16.66 -39.84 8.35
C LEU A 382 16.49 -38.56 7.54
N LEU A 383 15.80 -38.61 6.39
CA LEU A 383 15.46 -37.42 5.62
C LEU A 383 14.52 -36.48 6.39
N LEU A 384 13.51 -37.03 7.09
CA LEU A 384 12.63 -36.24 7.95
C LEU A 384 13.37 -35.59 9.12
N LEU A 385 14.29 -36.32 9.76
CA LEU A 385 15.14 -35.77 10.82
C LEU A 385 16.08 -34.68 10.28
N SER A 386 16.68 -34.88 9.11
CA SER A 386 17.53 -33.88 8.46
C SER A 386 16.75 -32.61 8.10
N GLN A 387 15.53 -32.74 7.58
CA GLN A 387 14.66 -31.59 7.30
C GLN A 387 14.22 -30.88 8.59
N GLN A 388 14.00 -31.62 9.68
CA GLN A 388 13.65 -31.04 10.97
C GLN A 388 14.83 -30.26 11.58
N GLU A 389 16.05 -30.78 11.44
CA GLU A 389 17.27 -30.10 11.88
C GLU A 389 17.53 -28.82 11.07
N GLU A 390 17.34 -28.87 9.75
CA GLU A 390 17.43 -27.69 8.88
C GLU A 390 16.38 -26.62 9.26
N ARG A 391 15.13 -27.02 9.53
CA ARG A 391 14.09 -26.10 10.03
C ARG A 391 14.49 -25.46 11.37
N HIS A 392 15.01 -26.24 12.31
CA HIS A 392 15.45 -25.71 13.60
C HIS A 392 16.65 -24.76 13.47
N MET A 393 17.55 -24.99 12.51
CA MET A 393 18.64 -24.06 12.21
C MET A 393 18.13 -22.76 11.60
N LEU A 394 17.24 -22.84 10.60
CA LEU A 394 16.62 -21.67 9.99
C LEU A 394 15.79 -20.87 11.00
N GLU A 395 15.02 -21.54 11.86
CA GLU A 395 14.24 -20.91 12.93
C GLU A 395 15.16 -20.18 13.93
N ARG A 396 16.31 -20.76 14.29
CA ARG A 396 17.31 -20.08 15.12
C ARG A 396 17.89 -18.85 14.44
N ASP A 397 18.24 -18.93 13.17
CA ASP A 397 18.82 -17.81 12.42
C ASP A 397 17.81 -16.67 12.24
N VAL A 398 16.56 -16.99 11.95
CA VAL A 398 15.45 -16.03 11.87
C VAL A 398 15.22 -15.38 13.23
N ASN A 399 15.15 -16.16 14.31
CA ASN A 399 14.97 -15.62 15.65
C ASN A 399 16.16 -14.72 16.05
N ALA A 400 17.39 -15.08 15.71
CA ALA A 400 18.57 -14.25 15.96
C ALA A 400 18.57 -12.95 15.12
N ALA A 401 18.07 -12.98 13.89
CA ALA A 401 17.89 -11.78 13.07
C ALA A 401 16.80 -10.85 13.63
N LEU A 402 15.66 -11.41 14.04
CA LEU A 402 14.56 -10.67 14.67
C LEU A 402 14.98 -10.03 15.99
N GLN A 403 15.75 -10.76 16.81
CA GLN A 403 16.29 -10.23 18.07
C GLN A 403 17.22 -9.04 17.82
N ARG A 404 18.14 -9.16 16.87
CA ARG A 404 19.03 -8.04 16.47
C ARG A 404 18.25 -6.83 15.98
N LYS A 405 17.19 -7.03 15.20
CA LYS A 405 16.33 -5.95 14.72
C LYS A 405 15.54 -5.28 15.84
N THR A 406 15.06 -6.06 16.80
CA THR A 406 14.38 -5.54 17.98
C THR A 406 15.30 -4.67 18.83
N GLU A 407 16.53 -5.12 19.08
CA GLU A 407 17.55 -4.34 19.80
C GLU A 407 17.96 -3.07 19.06
N GLU A 408 18.04 -3.12 17.73
CA GLU A 408 18.30 -1.96 16.88
C GLU A 408 17.17 -0.93 16.96
N LEU A 409 15.91 -1.37 16.87
CA LEU A 409 14.74 -0.50 17.02
C LEU A 409 14.67 0.12 18.41
N GLN A 410 14.98 -0.64 19.47
CA GLN A 410 15.04 -0.11 20.83
C GLN A 410 16.13 0.96 20.98
N ARG A 411 17.33 0.74 20.41
CA ARG A 411 18.40 1.74 20.40
C ARG A 411 18.00 3.00 19.63
N ASN A 412 17.39 2.85 18.46
CA ASN A 412 16.92 3.97 17.65
C ASN A 412 15.83 4.76 18.37
N LEU A 413 14.88 4.08 19.03
CA LEU A 413 13.84 4.73 19.81
C LEU A 413 14.43 5.53 20.97
N LEU A 414 15.37 4.96 21.73
CA LEU A 414 16.05 5.67 22.82
C LEU A 414 16.79 6.90 22.30
N GLN A 415 17.47 6.78 21.16
CA GLN A 415 18.18 7.91 20.55
C GLN A 415 17.22 9.01 20.08
N VAL A 416 16.15 8.67 19.36
CA VAL A 416 15.13 9.64 18.92
C VAL A 416 14.48 10.32 20.11
N THR A 417 14.22 9.59 21.18
CA THR A 417 13.64 10.13 22.41
C THR A 417 14.62 11.11 23.06
N HIS A 418 15.90 10.77 23.14
CA HIS A 418 16.94 11.65 23.66
C HIS A 418 17.09 12.94 22.84
N GLU A 419 17.14 12.82 21.51
CA GLU A 419 17.23 13.98 20.60
C GLU A 419 15.97 14.86 20.67
N LYS A 420 14.77 14.27 20.78
CA LYS A 420 13.53 15.02 20.97
C LYS A 420 13.53 15.77 22.30
N VAL A 421 13.97 15.14 23.39
CA VAL A 421 14.10 15.79 24.71
C VAL A 421 15.10 16.94 24.63
N LYS A 422 16.23 16.75 23.95
CA LYS A 422 17.25 17.78 23.75
C LYS A 422 16.70 18.97 22.96
N ALA A 423 16.00 18.72 21.85
CA ALA A 423 15.35 19.77 21.06
C ALA A 423 14.29 20.54 21.87
N LEU A 424 13.52 19.84 22.71
CA LEU A 424 12.55 20.47 23.62
C LEU A 424 13.25 21.32 24.71
N MET A 425 14.38 20.86 25.25
CA MET A 425 15.19 21.65 26.19
C MET A 425 15.76 22.92 25.52
N GLU A 426 16.30 22.80 24.31
CA GLU A 426 16.81 23.95 23.55
C GLU A 426 15.68 24.93 23.21
N LEU A 427 14.49 24.44 22.84
CA LEU A 427 13.31 25.27 22.61
C LEU A 427 12.85 25.99 23.88
N ALA A 428 12.88 25.31 25.03
CA ALA A 428 12.56 25.91 26.32
C ALA A 428 13.56 27.02 26.68
N GLN A 429 14.86 26.80 26.40
CA GLN A 429 15.91 27.79 26.61
C GLN A 429 15.72 29.02 25.70
N VAL A 430 15.39 28.83 24.42
CA VAL A 430 15.10 29.95 23.50
C VAL A 430 13.86 30.72 23.94
N LYS A 431 12.81 30.05 24.42
CA LYS A 431 11.63 30.73 24.99
C LYS A 431 11.98 31.56 26.22
N GLN A 432 12.86 31.05 27.10
CA GLN A 432 13.34 31.78 28.27
C GLN A 432 14.18 33.00 27.87
N GLU A 433 15.05 32.88 26.87
CA GLU A 433 15.83 34.00 26.32
C GLU A 433 14.92 35.08 25.70
N LEU A 434 13.87 34.68 24.97
CA LEU A 434 12.87 35.62 24.44
C LEU A 434 12.09 36.33 25.54
N GLN A 435 11.74 35.64 26.62
CA GLN A 435 11.05 36.24 27.75
C GLN A 435 11.94 37.24 28.49
N LEU A 436 13.22 36.90 28.70
CA LEU A 436 14.24 37.81 29.25
C LEU A 436 14.48 39.04 28.36
N LEU A 437 14.52 38.87 27.03
CA LEU A 437 14.65 39.99 26.10
C LEU A 437 13.40 40.89 26.12
N LYS A 438 12.21 40.29 26.25
CA LYS A 438 10.95 41.03 26.41
C LYS A 438 10.94 41.83 27.71
N GLU A 439 11.36 41.24 28.83
CA GLU A 439 11.48 41.94 30.12
C GLU A 439 12.54 43.05 30.08
N LYS A 440 13.67 42.82 29.42
CA LYS A 440 14.74 43.81 29.25
C LYS A 440 14.29 44.99 28.39
N SER A 441 13.53 44.74 27.31
CA SER A 441 12.95 45.82 26.49
C SER A 441 11.93 46.68 27.26
N VAL A 442 11.19 46.09 28.21
CA VAL A 442 10.25 46.81 29.09
C VAL A 442 10.99 47.62 30.16
N HIS A 443 12.18 47.19 30.58
CA HIS A 443 13.05 47.94 31.49
C HIS A 443 13.85 49.05 30.79
N ASP A 444 14.30 48.84 29.55
CA ASP A 444 14.99 49.86 28.75
C ASP A 444 14.04 51.00 28.34
N LEU A 445 12.73 50.75 28.20
CA LEU A 445 11.71 51.82 28.04
C LEU A 445 11.45 52.63 29.32
N LYS A 446 11.84 52.14 30.51
CA LYS A 446 11.63 52.84 31.79
C LYS A 446 12.85 53.61 32.31
N ARG A 447 14.01 53.51 31.66
CA ARG A 447 15.21 54.29 32.00
C ARG A 447 15.61 55.18 30.81
N GLY A 448 15.02 56.37 30.78
CA GLY A 448 15.40 57.41 29.83
C GLY A 448 16.84 57.89 30.05
N ALA A 449 17.48 58.22 28.92
CA ALA A 449 18.61 59.14 28.72
C ALA A 449 19.70 59.19 29.80
N ASP A 450 20.87 58.59 29.52
CA ASP A 450 22.14 59.34 29.45
C ASP A 450 23.34 58.47 29.01
N THR A 451 24.00 58.98 27.98
CA THR A 451 25.43 58.96 27.60
C THR A 451 26.39 57.84 28.06
N VAL A 452 27.06 57.20 27.09
CA VAL A 452 28.53 57.17 26.85
C VAL A 452 28.95 55.89 26.10
N GLU A 453 29.75 56.08 25.05
CA GLU A 453 30.46 55.07 24.27
C GLU A 453 31.12 53.97 25.12
N ARG A 454 30.85 52.70 24.79
CA ARG A 454 31.81 51.62 25.01
C ARG A 454 31.60 50.48 24.00
N LYS A 455 32.43 50.52 22.96
CA LYS A 455 33.07 49.38 22.26
C LYS A 455 32.55 48.01 22.71
N LEU A 456 31.69 47.36 21.92
CA LEU A 456 31.53 45.91 21.97
C LEU A 456 31.51 45.35 20.54
N VAL A 457 32.58 44.60 20.28
CA VAL A 457 32.88 43.75 19.14
C VAL A 457 31.63 43.19 18.48
N THR A 458 31.44 43.53 17.21
CA THR A 458 30.62 42.78 16.25
C THR A 458 31.18 41.37 16.14
N HIS A 459 30.73 40.45 16.99
CA HIS A 459 30.86 39.04 16.71
C HIS A 459 29.68 38.66 15.80
N GLU A 460 30.00 38.40 14.53
CA GLU A 460 29.11 37.73 13.58
C GLU A 460 28.28 36.65 14.28
N ARG A 461 26.98 36.86 14.36
CA ARG A 461 26.02 35.88 14.88
C ARG A 461 25.17 35.32 13.74
N GLU A 462 25.82 35.04 12.61
CA GLU A 462 25.22 34.37 11.44
C GLU A 462 25.28 32.82 11.54
N GLY A 463 25.56 32.28 12.72
CA GLY A 463 25.95 30.87 12.89
C GLY A 463 25.02 29.94 13.68
N LYS A 464 23.84 30.36 14.15
CA LYS A 464 23.05 29.51 15.09
C LYS A 464 21.79 28.85 14.53
N LEU A 465 21.23 29.30 13.41
CA LEU A 465 20.05 28.67 12.79
C LEU A 465 20.37 27.72 11.62
N LYS A 466 21.62 27.70 11.14
CA LYS A 466 22.07 26.80 10.07
C LYS A 466 22.47 25.38 10.55
N GLY A 467 22.40 25.13 11.87
CA GLY A 467 22.75 23.83 12.47
C GLY A 467 21.66 22.76 12.38
N LEU A 468 20.39 23.17 12.20
CA LEU A 468 19.25 22.24 12.19
C LEU A 468 18.96 21.64 10.81
N LEU A 469 19.49 22.22 9.73
CA LEU A 469 19.26 21.79 8.35
C LEU A 469 20.53 21.37 7.60
N LYS A 470 21.61 21.01 8.32
CA LYS A 470 22.75 20.36 7.66
C LYS A 470 22.39 18.90 7.37
N GLY A 471 22.49 18.53 6.08
CA GLY A 471 22.25 17.19 5.51
C GLY A 471 23.17 16.06 6.02
N THR A 472 23.70 16.18 7.23
CA THR A 472 24.36 15.12 7.99
C THR A 472 23.37 14.27 8.77
N TYR A 473 22.21 14.79 9.15
CA TYR A 473 21.20 14.02 9.90
C TYR A 473 20.49 12.99 9.03
N LEU A 474 20.14 13.32 7.77
CA LEU A 474 19.53 12.39 6.82
C LEU A 474 20.52 11.31 6.32
N ARG A 475 21.83 11.61 6.32
CA ARG A 475 22.85 10.67 5.82
C ARG A 475 23.10 9.48 6.76
N ARG A 476 22.56 9.52 7.99
CA ARG A 476 22.65 8.41 8.96
C ARG A 476 21.45 7.46 8.90
N TRP A 477 20.37 7.86 8.23
CA TRP A 477 19.16 7.03 8.04
C TRP A 477 19.28 6.11 6.82
N VAL A 478 20.16 6.46 5.88
CA VAL A 478 20.57 5.58 4.78
C VAL A 478 21.91 4.99 5.19
N GLY A 479 21.94 3.70 5.51
CA GLY A 479 23.14 3.01 5.98
C GLY A 479 24.37 3.35 5.15
N THR A 480 25.45 3.75 5.81
CA THR A 480 26.75 3.95 5.17
C THR A 480 27.44 2.58 5.09
N PRO A 481 27.91 2.11 3.92
CA PRO A 481 28.85 1.01 3.90
C PRO A 481 30.19 1.52 4.43
N GLU A 482 30.79 0.78 5.34
CA GLU A 482 32.12 1.05 5.87
C GLU A 482 33.13 1.09 4.72
N ILE A 483 33.67 2.28 4.45
CA ILE A 483 34.91 2.43 3.67
C ILE A 483 36.04 2.31 4.68
N SER A 484 36.53 1.09 4.86
CA SER A 484 37.88 0.81 5.36
C SER A 484 38.69 0.29 4.18
N GLY A 485 39.57 1.14 3.65
CA GLY A 485 40.47 0.78 2.56
C GLY A 485 41.54 -0.21 3.02
N SER A 486 41.71 -1.28 2.24
CA SER A 486 43.01 -1.94 2.05
C SER A 486 42.98 -2.66 0.71
N GLU A 487 43.63 -2.06 -0.30
CA GLU A 487 43.99 -2.74 -1.54
C GLU A 487 45.01 -3.85 -1.22
N ALA A 488 44.68 -5.09 -1.58
CA ALA A 488 45.57 -6.12 -2.16
C ALA A 488 45.03 -7.52 -1.87
N ALA A 489 44.29 -8.10 -2.82
CA ALA A 489 44.49 -9.48 -3.27
C ALA A 489 43.48 -9.82 -4.37
N ALA A 490 44.04 -10.31 -5.46
CA ALA A 490 43.42 -10.77 -6.68
C ALA A 490 42.39 -11.91 -6.50
N HIS A 491 41.40 -11.88 -7.40
CA HIS A 491 40.64 -13.00 -7.98
C HIS A 491 39.88 -13.96 -7.04
N LEU A 492 38.55 -13.88 -7.08
CA LEU A 492 37.64 -15.01 -7.40
C LEU A 492 36.25 -14.41 -7.69
N ASP A 493 35.79 -14.60 -8.93
CA ASP A 493 34.50 -14.11 -9.41
C ASP A 493 33.40 -15.15 -9.20
N ASN A 494 32.19 -14.61 -8.98
CA ASN A 494 30.85 -15.19 -9.11
C ASN A 494 30.24 -15.97 -7.94
N GLU A 495 29.45 -15.26 -7.11
CA GLU A 495 28.00 -15.52 -6.98
C GLU A 495 27.18 -14.50 -6.13
N GLU A 496 27.73 -13.35 -5.70
CA GLU A 496 26.94 -12.39 -4.85
C GLU A 496 26.40 -11.13 -5.56
N ASN A 497 26.52 -11.01 -6.88
CA ASN A 497 26.32 -9.72 -7.57
C ASN A 497 24.86 -9.38 -8.00
N TYR A 498 23.85 -10.19 -7.64
CA TYR A 498 22.45 -9.94 -8.03
C TYR A 498 21.72 -8.96 -7.10
N SER A 499 22.00 -8.96 -5.79
CA SER A 499 21.41 -7.98 -4.85
C SER A 499 21.95 -6.57 -5.04
N SER A 500 23.23 -6.43 -5.40
CA SER A 500 23.88 -5.13 -5.63
C SER A 500 23.32 -4.41 -6.86
N ARG A 501 22.96 -5.13 -7.94
CA ARG A 501 22.34 -4.51 -9.12
C ARG A 501 20.91 -4.04 -8.86
N LYS A 502 20.11 -4.80 -8.10
CA LYS A 502 18.74 -4.40 -7.77
C LYS A 502 18.75 -3.18 -6.83
N SER A 503 19.62 -3.17 -5.82
CA SER A 503 19.82 -1.97 -4.98
C SER A 503 20.41 -0.79 -5.74
N ALA A 504 21.27 -1.00 -6.74
CA ALA A 504 21.81 0.07 -7.57
C ALA A 504 20.77 0.67 -8.52
N VAL A 505 19.89 -0.16 -9.09
CA VAL A 505 18.75 0.27 -9.93
C VAL A 505 17.70 0.98 -9.08
N ASP A 506 17.39 0.47 -7.88
CA ASP A 506 16.46 1.11 -6.95
C ASP A 506 17.05 2.42 -6.38
N PHE A 507 18.36 2.47 -6.14
CA PHE A 507 19.06 3.70 -5.76
C PHE A 507 19.12 4.72 -6.91
N ALA A 508 19.32 4.27 -8.14
CA ALA A 508 19.26 5.13 -9.33
C ALA A 508 17.83 5.66 -9.54
N ARG A 509 16.81 4.81 -9.34
CA ARG A 509 15.40 5.19 -9.37
C ARG A 509 15.07 6.23 -8.29
N ILE A 510 15.48 5.99 -7.05
CA ILE A 510 15.28 6.92 -5.93
C ILE A 510 16.05 8.23 -6.16
N LYS A 511 17.21 8.20 -6.83
CA LYS A 511 17.95 9.40 -7.24
C LYS A 511 17.21 10.18 -8.32
N ILE A 512 16.63 9.49 -9.30
CA ILE A 512 15.81 10.10 -10.35
C ILE A 512 14.56 10.72 -9.71
N GLU A 513 13.85 9.99 -8.85
CA GLU A 513 12.67 10.49 -8.14
C GLU A 513 13.01 11.68 -7.23
N ASN A 514 14.14 11.65 -6.52
CA ASN A 514 14.61 12.81 -5.76
C ASN A 514 14.99 13.99 -6.65
N ALA A 515 15.60 13.74 -7.82
CA ALA A 515 15.93 14.79 -8.77
C ALA A 515 14.66 15.42 -9.35
N THR A 516 13.65 14.62 -9.70
CA THR A 516 12.35 15.11 -10.18
C THR A 516 11.57 15.85 -9.09
N LEU A 517 11.60 15.38 -7.84
CA LEU A 517 10.98 16.08 -6.71
C LEU A 517 11.69 17.40 -6.44
N ARG A 518 13.02 17.42 -6.53
CA ARG A 518 13.80 18.65 -6.37
C ARG A 518 13.52 19.64 -7.50
N GLU A 519 13.43 19.19 -8.74
CA GLU A 519 13.04 20.01 -9.89
C GLU A 519 11.60 20.55 -9.72
N SER A 520 10.68 19.75 -9.20
CA SER A 520 9.32 20.18 -8.86
C SER A 520 9.29 21.23 -7.74
N ILE A 521 10.10 21.07 -6.69
CA ILE A 521 10.23 22.06 -5.62
C ILE A 521 10.85 23.36 -6.15
N GLU A 522 11.92 23.28 -6.94
CA GLU A 522 12.56 24.44 -7.56
C GLU A 522 11.60 25.15 -8.53
N SER A 523 10.78 24.41 -9.28
CA SER A 523 9.70 24.96 -10.13
C SER A 523 8.61 25.66 -9.31
N MET A 524 8.19 25.08 -8.18
CA MET A 524 7.21 25.66 -7.27
C MET A 524 7.74 26.93 -6.57
N GLU A 525 9.03 26.96 -6.24
CA GLU A 525 9.70 28.16 -5.70
C GLU A 525 9.78 29.28 -6.75
N GLN A 526 10.09 28.94 -8.01
CA GLN A 526 10.05 29.89 -9.12
C GLN A 526 8.63 30.42 -9.36
N LEU A 527 7.62 29.55 -9.36
CA LEU A 527 6.21 29.92 -9.49
C LEU A 527 5.78 30.87 -8.35
N THR A 528 6.12 30.54 -7.10
CA THR A 528 5.80 31.37 -5.94
C THR A 528 6.47 32.74 -6.03
N SER A 529 7.72 32.78 -6.50
CA SER A 529 8.48 34.01 -6.71
C SER A 529 7.87 34.88 -7.81
N SER A 530 7.47 34.29 -8.95
CA SER A 530 6.80 34.99 -10.03
C SER A 530 5.40 35.46 -9.65
N ILE A 531 4.64 34.69 -8.86
CA ILE A 531 3.34 35.14 -8.31
C ILE A 531 3.54 36.34 -7.37
N HIS A 532 4.55 36.30 -6.50
CA HIS A 532 4.86 37.41 -5.61
C HIS A 532 5.25 38.67 -6.41
N ARG A 533 6.09 38.51 -7.43
CA ARG A 533 6.52 39.60 -8.32
C ARG A 533 5.36 40.16 -9.16
N LEU A 534 4.48 39.30 -9.67
CA LEU A 534 3.24 39.70 -10.36
C LEU A 534 2.32 40.50 -9.44
N ARG A 535 2.14 40.07 -8.19
CA ARG A 535 1.36 40.83 -7.18
C ARG A 535 1.96 42.22 -6.92
N LEU A 536 3.28 42.31 -6.81
CA LEU A 536 3.98 43.60 -6.66
C LEU A 536 3.79 44.49 -7.90
N TYR A 537 3.87 43.94 -9.11
CA TYR A 537 3.62 44.70 -10.34
C TYR A 537 2.16 45.15 -10.48
N LEU A 538 1.19 44.32 -10.09
CA LEU A 538 -0.24 44.68 -10.06
C LEU A 538 -0.52 45.78 -9.03
N LEU A 539 0.10 45.70 -7.83
CA LEU A 539 0.03 46.77 -6.83
C LEU A 539 0.64 48.07 -7.35
N LYS A 540 1.83 47.99 -7.96
CA LYS A 540 2.51 49.15 -8.54
C LYS A 540 1.72 49.78 -9.70
N ALA A 541 1.10 48.96 -10.55
CA ALA A 541 0.23 49.43 -11.64
C ALA A 541 -1.06 50.08 -11.11
N LYS A 542 -1.61 49.55 -10.01
CA LYS A 542 -2.77 50.14 -9.33
C LYS A 542 -2.42 51.48 -8.68
N GLU A 543 -1.29 51.57 -7.98
CA GLU A 543 -0.82 52.79 -7.34
C GLU A 543 -0.44 53.87 -8.36
N SER A 544 0.16 53.48 -9.49
CA SER A 544 0.50 54.41 -10.58
C SER A 544 -0.71 54.87 -11.39
N ALA A 545 -1.81 54.11 -11.45
CA ALA A 545 -3.07 54.55 -12.01
C ALA A 545 -3.80 55.58 -11.12
N THR A 546 -3.49 55.63 -9.81
CA THR A 546 -4.09 56.57 -8.85
C THR A 546 -3.27 57.85 -8.61
N SER A 547 -2.05 57.92 -9.15
CA SER A 547 -1.14 59.07 -9.00
C SER A 547 -1.01 59.79 -10.34
N GLU A 548 -1.24 61.10 -10.39
CA GLU A 548 -1.04 61.97 -11.57
C GLU A 548 0.46 62.12 -11.93
N GLY A 549 1.09 61.02 -12.34
CA GLY A 549 2.49 60.95 -12.76
C GLY A 549 2.65 60.53 -14.22
N PRO A 550 3.86 60.63 -14.80
CA PRO A 550 4.09 60.38 -16.22
C PRO A 550 3.64 58.97 -16.64
N GLY A 551 2.84 58.86 -17.71
CA GLY A 551 2.29 57.60 -18.24
C GLY A 551 3.33 56.53 -18.62
N THR A 552 4.62 56.88 -18.65
CA THR A 552 5.74 55.94 -18.78
C THR A 552 5.85 54.95 -17.61
N SER A 553 5.46 55.35 -16.40
CA SER A 553 5.45 54.51 -15.18
C SER A 553 4.41 53.37 -15.27
N VAL A 554 3.23 53.67 -15.81
CA VAL A 554 2.13 52.71 -15.97
C VAL A 554 2.44 51.69 -17.07
N LEU A 555 3.02 52.15 -18.20
CA LEU A 555 3.43 51.30 -19.31
C LEU A 555 4.52 50.29 -18.91
N GLU A 556 5.47 50.70 -18.06
CA GLU A 556 6.51 49.82 -17.53
C GLU A 556 5.94 48.78 -16.55
N GLY A 557 4.98 49.19 -15.71
CA GLY A 557 4.22 48.29 -14.84
C GLY A 557 3.44 47.22 -15.64
N LEU A 558 2.74 47.63 -16.70
CA LEU A 558 1.98 46.72 -17.57
C LEU A 558 2.89 45.73 -18.33
N LYS A 559 4.06 46.16 -18.79
CA LYS A 559 5.07 45.26 -19.39
C LYS A 559 5.61 44.26 -18.36
N GLY A 560 5.85 44.69 -17.12
CA GLY A 560 6.23 43.81 -16.01
C GLY A 560 5.17 42.74 -15.71
N ILE A 561 3.89 43.14 -15.72
CA ILE A 561 2.74 42.22 -15.56
C ILE A 561 2.73 41.16 -16.67
N ILE A 562 2.87 41.55 -17.94
CA ILE A 562 2.87 40.62 -19.08
C ILE A 562 4.04 39.64 -18.99
N ASN A 563 5.24 40.13 -18.67
CA ASN A 563 6.42 39.28 -18.59
C ASN A 563 6.29 38.23 -17.48
N GLU A 564 5.82 38.63 -16.29
CA GLU A 564 5.58 37.68 -15.19
C GLU A 564 4.42 36.73 -15.43
N ALA A 565 3.33 37.22 -16.00
CA ALA A 565 2.19 36.38 -16.34
C ALA A 565 2.57 35.32 -17.40
N LYS A 566 3.41 35.67 -18.39
CA LYS A 566 3.97 34.71 -19.36
C LYS A 566 4.89 33.67 -18.70
N LEU A 567 5.71 34.07 -17.72
CA LEU A 567 6.54 33.13 -16.94
C LEU A 567 5.69 32.16 -16.11
N ILE A 568 4.62 32.65 -15.47
CA ILE A 568 3.66 31.81 -14.73
C ILE A 568 2.93 30.86 -15.69
N LYS A 569 2.52 31.34 -16.87
CA LYS A 569 1.89 30.50 -17.90
C LYS A 569 2.79 29.33 -18.31
N THR A 570 4.07 29.60 -18.57
CA THR A 570 5.05 28.56 -18.92
C THR A 570 5.27 27.57 -17.77
N ALA A 571 5.36 28.04 -16.52
CA ALA A 571 5.54 27.19 -15.34
C ALA A 571 4.31 26.31 -15.01
N LEU A 572 3.10 26.83 -15.23
CA LEU A 572 1.86 26.07 -15.11
C LEU A 572 1.75 25.01 -16.22
N CYS A 573 2.11 25.34 -17.46
CA CYS A 573 2.16 24.37 -18.57
C CYS A 573 3.14 23.23 -18.32
N SER A 574 4.32 23.50 -17.72
CA SER A 574 5.29 22.44 -17.40
C SER A 574 4.85 21.51 -16.27
N SER A 575 3.80 21.87 -15.54
CA SER A 575 3.27 21.11 -14.39
C SER A 575 1.99 20.32 -14.72
N LEU A 576 1.41 20.54 -15.90
CA LEU A 576 0.20 19.86 -16.40
C LEU A 576 0.60 18.68 -17.32
N PRO A 577 -0.18 17.57 -17.35
CA PRO A 577 0.09 16.46 -18.26
C PRO A 577 0.07 16.91 -19.74
N ILE A 578 0.97 16.36 -20.55
CA ILE A 578 1.17 16.69 -21.98
C ILE A 578 -0.13 16.52 -22.81
N SER A 579 -1.13 15.79 -22.30
CA SER A 579 -2.47 15.63 -22.87
C SER A 579 -3.28 16.94 -22.98
N TRP A 580 -2.81 18.04 -22.42
CA TRP A 580 -3.49 19.35 -22.38
C TRP A 580 -2.95 20.35 -23.40
N SER A 581 -1.85 20.04 -24.09
CA SER A 581 -1.32 20.88 -25.17
C SER A 581 -2.11 20.64 -26.46
N ALA A 582 -3.37 21.07 -26.47
CA ALA A 582 -4.11 21.26 -27.72
C ALA A 582 -3.51 22.48 -28.44
N GLU A 583 -2.43 22.22 -29.17
CA GLU A 583 -1.96 23.13 -30.21
C GLU A 583 -3.09 23.22 -31.24
N VAL A 584 -3.79 24.36 -31.23
CA VAL A 584 -4.82 24.69 -32.23
C VAL A 584 -4.10 24.90 -33.57
N ASN A 585 -3.82 23.78 -34.26
CA ASN A 585 -3.57 23.81 -35.69
C ASN A 585 -4.93 23.83 -36.38
N ALA A 586 -5.38 25.06 -36.65
CA ALA A 586 -6.43 25.30 -37.62
C ALA A 586 -5.95 24.83 -39.00
N GLY A 587 -6.63 23.82 -39.57
CA GLY A 587 -6.52 23.51 -40.98
C GLY A 587 -6.50 22.03 -41.32
N SER A 588 -7.66 21.39 -41.44
CA SER A 588 -8.18 20.89 -42.72
C SER A 588 -9.29 19.88 -42.49
N SER A 589 -10.38 20.16 -43.17
CA SER A 589 -11.59 19.36 -43.30
C SER A 589 -11.27 18.06 -44.03
N GLU A 590 -11.71 16.92 -43.51
CA GLU A 590 -12.28 15.89 -44.37
C GLU A 590 -13.28 15.01 -43.61
N GLU A 591 -14.44 14.85 -44.24
CA GLU A 591 -15.61 14.13 -43.78
C GLU A 591 -15.34 12.62 -43.70
N THR A 592 -15.86 11.96 -42.67
CA THR A 592 -16.52 10.67 -42.89
C THR A 592 -17.55 10.39 -41.79
N LEU A 593 -18.81 10.37 -42.20
CA LEU A 593 -19.94 9.80 -41.47
C LEU A 593 -19.81 8.26 -41.43
N HIS A 594 -19.98 7.64 -40.27
CA HIS A 594 -20.93 6.54 -40.12
C HIS A 594 -21.22 6.15 -38.66
N ASP A 595 -22.53 6.12 -38.40
CA ASP A 595 -23.35 5.30 -37.51
C ASP A 595 -22.97 4.99 -36.05
N SER A 596 -23.90 5.45 -35.23
CA SER A 596 -24.35 4.95 -33.93
C SER A 596 -24.45 3.43 -33.80
N HIS A 597 -23.90 2.91 -32.70
CA HIS A 597 -24.55 1.84 -31.96
C HIS A 597 -24.33 2.07 -30.45
N ASP A 598 -25.41 2.39 -29.75
CA ASP A 598 -25.51 2.33 -28.29
C ASP A 598 -25.26 0.89 -27.82
N VAL A 599 -24.31 0.73 -26.91
CA VAL A 599 -24.28 -0.39 -25.95
C VAL A 599 -23.90 0.20 -24.60
N LEU A 600 -24.88 0.18 -23.70
CA LEU A 600 -24.72 0.41 -22.27
C LEU A 600 -23.67 -0.58 -21.73
N GLY A 601 -22.51 -0.03 -21.38
CA GLY A 601 -21.42 -0.72 -20.71
C GLY A 601 -20.71 0.28 -19.82
N GLU A 602 -21.09 0.25 -18.55
CA GLU A 602 -20.49 0.95 -17.42
C GLU A 602 -19.01 0.56 -17.33
N GLY A 603 -18.17 1.31 -18.04
CA GLY A 603 -16.72 1.19 -18.06
C GLY A 603 -16.13 2.45 -17.46
N ASP A 604 -15.71 2.33 -16.21
CA ASP A 604 -15.03 3.35 -15.41
C ASP A 604 -13.75 3.79 -16.14
N SER A 605 -13.89 4.80 -16.99
CA SER A 605 -12.77 5.44 -17.67
C SER A 605 -11.99 6.19 -16.61
N SER A 606 -10.81 5.66 -16.27
CA SER A 606 -9.76 6.33 -15.50
C SER A 606 -9.19 7.53 -16.27
N LEU A 607 -10.06 8.46 -16.67
CA LEU A 607 -9.70 9.79 -17.10
C LEU A 607 -9.22 10.51 -15.85
N GLY A 608 -7.92 10.75 -15.77
CA GLY A 608 -7.26 11.35 -14.60
C GLY A 608 -8.08 12.51 -14.04
N LYS A 609 -8.34 12.46 -12.73
CA LYS A 609 -9.02 13.51 -11.97
C LYS A 609 -8.60 14.88 -12.49
N ILE A 610 -9.55 15.57 -13.09
CA ILE A 610 -9.40 16.94 -13.57
C ILE A 610 -9.05 17.81 -12.36
N ASP A 611 -7.84 18.37 -12.32
CA ASP A 611 -7.49 19.40 -11.34
C ASP A 611 -8.05 20.75 -11.82
N PHE A 612 -9.31 21.00 -11.46
CA PHE A 612 -10.03 22.23 -11.78
C PHE A 612 -9.30 23.50 -11.32
N VAL A 613 -8.43 23.39 -10.31
CA VAL A 613 -7.68 24.53 -9.74
C VAL A 613 -6.56 24.99 -10.69
N SER A 614 -5.83 24.04 -11.27
CA SER A 614 -4.75 24.35 -12.22
C SER A 614 -5.30 24.87 -13.56
N ALA A 615 -6.44 24.34 -14.03
CA ALA A 615 -7.12 24.81 -15.24
C ALA A 615 -7.64 26.25 -15.09
N ALA A 616 -8.33 26.55 -13.97
CA ALA A 616 -8.79 27.91 -13.66
C ALA A 616 -7.62 28.89 -13.51
N GLY A 617 -6.51 28.45 -12.89
CA GLY A 617 -5.29 29.26 -12.76
C GLY A 617 -4.67 29.64 -14.11
N PHE A 618 -4.70 28.73 -15.09
CA PHE A 618 -4.20 28.97 -16.44
C PHE A 618 -5.05 30.00 -17.21
N GLU A 619 -6.38 29.83 -17.20
CA GLU A 619 -7.32 30.76 -17.85
C GLU A 619 -7.23 32.17 -17.26
N MET A 620 -7.08 32.29 -15.93
CA MET A 620 -6.92 33.58 -15.25
C MET A 620 -5.63 34.31 -15.66
N VAL A 621 -4.53 33.57 -15.85
CA VAL A 621 -3.25 34.15 -16.30
C VAL A 621 -3.33 34.59 -17.76
N GLU A 622 -4.04 33.84 -18.61
CA GLU A 622 -4.27 34.19 -20.02
C GLU A 622 -5.13 35.45 -20.15
N LEU A 623 -6.22 35.54 -19.40
CA LEU A 623 -7.04 36.75 -19.32
C LEU A 623 -6.22 37.96 -18.86
N LEU A 624 -5.33 37.79 -17.87
CA LEU A 624 -4.49 38.88 -17.37
C LEU A 624 -3.51 39.39 -18.45
N VAL A 625 -2.92 38.49 -19.25
CA VAL A 625 -2.06 38.86 -20.38
C VAL A 625 -2.87 39.61 -21.43
N SER A 626 -4.04 39.11 -21.82
CA SER A 626 -4.88 39.75 -22.84
C SER A 626 -5.37 41.14 -22.41
N VAL A 627 -5.79 41.30 -21.16
CA VAL A 627 -6.22 42.60 -20.61
C VAL A 627 -5.04 43.59 -20.55
N ALA A 628 -3.86 43.15 -20.10
CA ALA A 628 -2.69 44.01 -20.05
C ALA A 628 -2.22 44.44 -21.46
N GLU A 629 -2.31 43.54 -22.45
CA GLU A 629 -1.98 43.85 -23.85
C GLU A 629 -3.00 44.81 -24.50
N LEU A 630 -4.29 44.72 -24.14
CA LEU A 630 -5.32 45.69 -24.55
C LEU A 630 -5.05 47.07 -23.95
N LEU A 631 -4.79 47.15 -22.64
CA LEU A 631 -4.49 48.42 -21.97
C LEU A 631 -3.24 49.10 -22.56
N ILE A 632 -2.20 48.35 -22.92
CA ILE A 632 -1.03 48.91 -23.61
C ILE A 632 -1.39 49.49 -24.99
N LYS A 633 -2.33 48.89 -25.72
CA LYS A 633 -2.79 49.40 -27.02
C LYS A 633 -3.57 50.70 -26.84
N ASP A 634 -4.43 50.78 -25.83
CA ASP A 634 -5.23 51.97 -25.54
C ASP A 634 -4.35 53.16 -25.11
N TYR A 635 -3.38 52.93 -24.20
CA TYR A 635 -2.41 53.96 -23.81
C TYR A 635 -1.54 54.47 -24.96
N LYS A 636 -1.20 53.60 -25.93
CA LYS A 636 -0.46 54.03 -27.13
C LYS A 636 -1.31 54.84 -28.10
N ALA A 637 -2.60 54.53 -28.21
CA ALA A 637 -3.53 55.26 -29.06
C ALA A 637 -3.79 56.69 -28.53
N GLU A 638 -3.88 56.87 -27.21
CA GLU A 638 -4.04 58.19 -26.58
C GLU A 638 -2.78 59.06 -26.66
N SER A 639 -1.58 58.46 -26.70
CA SER A 639 -0.30 59.20 -26.83
C SER A 639 0.06 59.62 -28.27
N GLY A 640 -0.71 59.17 -29.26
CA GLY A 640 -0.48 59.39 -30.69
C GLY A 640 -1.43 60.38 -31.37
N SER A 641 -2.29 61.03 -30.60
CA SER A 641 -3.09 62.21 -31.01
C SER A 641 -2.60 63.45 -30.30
#